data_AF-A0A956CJC9-F1
#
_entry.id   AF-A0A956CJC9-F1
#
_cell.length_a   1.000
_cell.length_b   1.000
_cell.length_c   1.000
_cell.angle_alpha   90.00
_cell.angle_beta   90.00
_cell.angle_gamma   90.00
#
_symmetry.space_group_name_H-M   'P 1'
#
loop_
_entity.id
_entity.type
_entity.pdbx_description
1 polymer ?
#
loop_
_entity_poly.entity_id
_entity_poly.type
_entity_poly.pdbx_seq_one_letter_code
_entity_poly.pdbx_strand_id
1 'polypeptide(L)' 'MRRFCDSVSEDRQREALLAAVHGGGAFRRFRSEVERLRLTEAWFAFRLESLERVVLEWAEDNGLECVDDRNRSGPA' A
#
# COMPACT_ATOMS: atom_id res chain seq x y z
N MET A 1 -4.99 -3.83 -2.82
CA MET A 1 -6.21 -3.02 -2.63
C MET A 1 -7.07 -3.57 -1.49
N ARG A 2 -7.58 -4.81 -1.55
CA ARG A 2 -8.42 -5.37 -0.46
C ARG A 2 -7.79 -5.27 0.93
N ARG A 3 -6.55 -5.77 1.11
CA ARG A 3 -5.82 -5.66 2.39
C ARG A 3 -5.73 -4.24 2.95
N PHE A 4 -5.62 -3.23 2.07
CA PHE A 4 -5.64 -1.83 2.50
C PHE A 4 -7.04 -1.40 2.96
N CYS A 5 -8.09 -1.81 2.23
CA CYS A 5 -9.46 -1.54 2.64
C CYS A 5 -9.71 -2.14 4.04
N ASP A 6 -9.27 -3.38 4.26
CA ASP A 6 -9.41 -4.08 5.53
C ASP A 6 -8.61 -3.43 6.68
N SER A 7 -7.52 -2.71 6.38
CA SER A 7 -6.75 -1.95 7.37
C SER A 7 -7.37 -0.61 7.78
N VAL A 8 -8.42 -0.14 7.08
CA VAL A 8 -9.08 1.13 7.42
C VAL A 8 -10.07 0.91 8.57
N SER A 9 -9.81 1.59 9.68
CA SER A 9 -10.61 1.46 10.92
C SER A 9 -12.01 2.04 10.80
N GLU A 10 -12.20 3.10 10.01
CA GLU A 10 -13.51 3.73 9.83
C GLU A 10 -14.39 2.88 8.90
N ASP A 11 -15.47 2.32 9.45
CA ASP A 11 -16.34 1.35 8.78
C ASP A 11 -16.89 1.88 7.45
N ARG A 12 -17.37 3.13 7.42
CA ARG A 12 -17.93 3.73 6.21
C ARG A 12 -16.89 3.90 5.11
N GLN A 13 -15.64 4.21 5.48
CA GLN A 13 -14.55 4.35 4.53
C GLN A 13 -14.14 2.98 3.98
N ARG A 14 -14.02 1.98 4.87
CA ARG A 14 -13.70 0.61 4.49
C ARG A 14 -14.73 0.04 3.52
N GLU A 15 -16.02 0.18 3.81
CA GLU A 15 -17.11 -0.28 2.95
C GLU A 15 -17.06 0.38 1.56
N ALA A 16 -16.88 1.69 1.49
CA ALA A 16 -16.77 2.43 0.24
C ALA A 16 -15.57 1.95 -0.60
N LEU A 17 -14.42 1.74 0.04
CA LEU A 17 -13.22 1.22 -0.63
C LEU A 17 -13.41 -0.22 -1.12
N LEU A 18 -14.00 -1.10 -0.30
CA LEU A 18 -14.29 -2.48 -0.69
C LEU A 18 -15.20 -2.53 -1.92
N ALA A 19 -16.27 -1.73 -1.93
CA ALA A 19 -17.18 -1.62 -3.08
C ALA A 19 -16.46 -1.18 -4.38
N ALA A 20 -15.42 -0.34 -4.26
CA ALA A 20 -14.65 0.14 -5.40
C ALA A 20 -13.70 -0.91 -6.03
N VAL A 21 -13.42 -2.02 -5.32
CA VAL A 21 -12.36 -2.99 -5.69
C VAL A 21 -12.88 -4.18 -6.53
N HIS A 22 -14.04 -4.05 -7.18
CA HIS A 22 -14.66 -5.13 -7.97
C HIS A 22 -14.86 -4.76 -9.45
N GLY A 23 -14.50 -5.67 -10.38
CA GLY A 23 -14.78 -5.56 -11.82
C GLY A 23 -13.78 -4.72 -12.64
N GLY A 24 -14.12 -4.48 -13.91
CA GLY A 24 -13.31 -3.65 -14.82
C GLY A 24 -13.13 -2.23 -14.27
N GLY A 25 -11.90 -1.69 -14.34
CA GLY A 25 -11.60 -0.36 -13.83
C GLY A 25 -11.62 -0.21 -12.31
N ALA A 26 -11.60 -1.32 -11.55
CA ALA A 26 -11.56 -1.30 -10.08
C ALA A 26 -10.43 -0.42 -9.53
N PHE A 27 -9.24 -0.45 -10.14
CA PHE A 27 -8.12 0.40 -9.69
C PHE A 27 -8.42 1.89 -9.81
N ARG A 28 -9.01 2.33 -10.94
CA ARG A 28 -9.37 3.75 -11.14
C ARG A 28 -10.39 4.19 -10.10
N ARG A 29 -11.45 3.40 -9.90
CA ARG A 29 -12.49 3.69 -8.89
C ARG A 29 -11.92 3.72 -7.49
N PHE A 30 -11.13 2.71 -7.13
CA PHE A 30 -10.46 2.65 -5.83
C PHE A 30 -9.60 3.90 -5.59
N ARG A 31 -8.80 4.32 -6.58
CA ARG A 31 -7.98 5.53 -6.46
C ARG A 31 -8.83 6.79 -6.26
N SER A 32 -9.90 6.94 -7.04
CA SER A 32 -10.84 8.07 -6.88
C SER A 32 -11.48 8.08 -5.49
N GLU A 33 -11.84 6.92 -4.95
CA GLU A 33 -12.37 6.80 -3.59
C GLU A 33 -11.33 7.14 -2.51
N VAL A 34 -10.09 6.68 -2.67
CA VAL A 34 -8.98 7.05 -1.78
C VAL A 34 -8.77 8.57 -1.74
N GLU A 35 -8.79 9.22 -2.90
CA GLU A 35 -8.66 10.67 -3.01
C GLU A 35 -9.86 11.39 -2.36
N ARG A 36 -11.09 10.93 -2.65
CA ARG A 36 -12.33 11.47 -2.07
C ARG A 36 -12.38 11.37 -0.55
N LEU A 37 -11.86 10.28 0.01
CA LEU A 37 -11.81 10.00 1.45
C LEU A 37 -10.58 10.60 2.15
N ARG A 38 -9.70 11.30 1.41
CA ARG A 38 -8.42 11.85 1.92
C ARG A 38 -7.49 10.79 2.52
N LEU A 39 -7.53 9.58 1.97
CA LEU A 39 -6.70 8.45 2.39
C LEU A 39 -5.44 8.27 1.54
N THR A 40 -5.12 9.24 0.68
CA THR A 40 -4.03 9.16 -0.29
C THR A 40 -2.67 8.85 0.35
N GLU A 41 -2.33 9.55 1.44
CA GLU A 41 -1.07 9.33 2.15
C GLU A 41 -1.02 7.95 2.81
N ALA A 42 -2.10 7.56 3.50
CA ALA A 42 -2.23 6.24 4.12
C ALA A 42 -2.11 5.11 3.08
N TRP A 43 -2.69 5.30 1.90
CA TRP A 43 -2.57 4.35 0.79
C TRP A 43 -1.13 4.22 0.31
N PHE A 44 -0.41 5.33 0.14
CA PHE A 44 0.98 5.30 -0.30
C PHE A 44 1.90 4.65 0.75
N ALA A 45 1.72 4.97 2.03
CA ALA A 45 2.45 4.33 3.12
C ALA A 45 2.21 2.81 3.14
N PHE A 46 0.94 2.38 3.13
CA PHE A 46 0.58 0.96 3.08
C PHE A 46 1.18 0.26 1.85
N ARG A 47 1.15 0.92 0.69
CA ARG A 47 1.71 0.38 -0.55
C ARG A 47 3.21 0.20 -0.48
N LEU A 48 3.92 1.16 0.11
CA LEU A 48 5.36 1.09 0.28
C LEU A 48 5.73 -0.07 1.20
N GLU A 49 5.13 -0.13 2.39
CA GLU A 49 5.36 -1.23 3.35
C GLU A 49 5.04 -2.61 2.75
N SER A 50 3.94 -2.70 1.99
CA SER A 50 3.55 -3.96 1.34
C SER A 50 4.55 -4.39 0.27
N LEU A 51 5.12 -3.43 -0.48
CA LEU A 51 6.14 -3.73 -1.50
C LEU A 51 7.46 -4.10 -0.85
N GLU A 52 7.89 -3.40 0.20
CA GLU A 52 9.09 -3.72 0.96
C GLU A 52 9.06 -5.15 1.48
N ARG A 53 7.94 -5.59 2.07
CA ARG A 53 7.79 -6.98 2.52
C ARG A 53 7.95 -8.00 1.39
N VAL A 54 7.36 -7.73 0.23
CA VAL A 54 7.48 -8.63 -0.94
C VAL A 54 8.91 -8.66 -1.45
N VAL A 55 9.61 -7.52 -1.47
CA VAL A 55 11.01 -7.44 -1.88
C VAL A 55 11.91 -8.19 -0.90
N LEU A 56 11.70 -8.03 0.40
CA LEU A 56 12.46 -8.73 1.44
C LEU A 56 12.24 -10.25 1.36
N GLU A 57 10.99 -10.70 1.29
CA GLU A 57 10.65 -12.12 1.15
C GLU A 57 11.30 -12.72 -0.11
N TRP A 58 11.19 -12.02 -1.24
CA TRP A 58 11.83 -12.46 -2.47
C TRP A 58 13.36 -12.47 -2.36
N ALA A 59 13.98 -11.48 -1.72
CA ALA A 59 15.43 -11.41 -1.55
C ALA A 59 15.93 -12.57 -0.66
N GLU A 60 15.26 -12.84 0.45
CA GLU A 60 15.54 -13.96 1.35
C GLU A 60 15.46 -15.30 0.61
N ASP A 61 14.40 -15.53 -0.17
CA ASP A 61 14.23 -16.73 -0.98
C ASP A 61 15.33 -16.93 -2.03
N ASN A 62 15.99 -15.85 -2.46
CA ASN A 62 17.07 -15.86 -3.45
C ASN A 62 18.47 -15.73 -2.83
N GLY A 63 18.59 -15.64 -1.49
CA GLY A 63 19.85 -15.43 -0.79
C GLY A 63 20.50 -14.08 -1.09
N LEU A 64 19.70 -13.06 -1.41
CA LEU A 64 20.13 -11.71 -1.71
C LEU A 64 19.97 -10.80 -0.48
N GLU A 65 20.92 -9.89 -0.28
CA GLU A 65 20.82 -8.84 0.74
C GLU A 65 20.10 -7.61 0.17
N CYS A 66 19.03 -7.18 0.83
CA CYS A 66 18.32 -5.96 0.45
C CYS A 66 18.92 -4.75 1.18
N VAL A 67 19.57 -3.86 0.43
CA VAL A 67 20.13 -2.62 0.96
C VAL A 67 19.10 -1.49 0.85
N ASP A 68 18.75 -0.88 1.98
CA ASP A 68 17.85 0.29 2.01
C ASP A 68 18.64 1.60 1.86
N ASP A 69 18.55 2.21 0.68
CA ASP A 69 19.23 3.47 0.35
C ASP A 69 18.72 4.67 1.16
N ARG A 70 17.55 4.58 1.82
CA ARG A 70 17.02 5.66 2.68
C ARG A 70 17.84 5.86 3.95
N ASN A 71 18.63 4.86 4.34
CA ASN A 71 19.45 4.90 5.55
C ASN A 71 20.91 5.34 5.26
N ARG A 72 21.22 5.78 4.02
CA ARG A 72 22.58 6.14 3.58
C ARG A 72 23.01 7.58 3.89
N SER A 73 22.34 8.26 4.82
CA SER A 73 22.78 9.56 5.36
C SER A 73 23.28 9.42 6.80
N GLY A 74 24.52 8.92 6.95
CA GLY A 74 25.33 9.28 8.12
C GLY A 74 25.76 10.75 8.00
N PRO A 75 25.93 11.48 9.12
CA PRO A 75 26.29 12.89 9.07
C PRO A 75 27.64 13.07 8.37
N ALA A 76 27.66 13.96 7.38
CA ALA A 76 28.87 14.50 6.77
C ALA A 76 29.60 15.45 7.74
#